data_AF-E2AAB9-F1
#
_entry.id   AF-E2AAB9-F1
#
_cell.length_a   1.000
_cell.length_b   1.000
_cell.length_c   1.000
_cell.angle_alpha   90.00
_cell.angle_beta   90.00
_cell.angle_gamma   90.00
#
_symmetry.space_group_name_H-M   'P 1'
#
loop_
_entity.id
_entity.type
_entity.pdbx_description
1 polymer ?
#
loop_
_entity_poly.entity_id
_entity_poly.type
_entity_poly.pdbx_seq_one_letter_code
_entity_poly.pdbx_strand_id
1 'polypeptide(L)'
;IGGKGIVVEIDEAKIGKRKYNRGRLVTGKWIFGGFERGTGKAFIVPVKNRTAETLLSVIKQWILPKTTIISDMWRAYDCLNNEGFIHLTVNHSMNFVDPETG
;
A
#
# COMPACT_ATOMS: atom_id res chain seq x y z
N ILE A 1 5.71 -2.69 12.41
CA ILE A 1 5.88 -3.97 11.68
C ILE A 1 7.14 -3.88 10.82
N GLY A 2 7.56 -4.98 10.20
CA GLY A 2 8.76 -5.01 9.36
C GLY A 2 10.05 -5.28 10.14
N GLY A 3 11.17 -4.98 9.48
CA GLY A 3 12.52 -5.22 9.94
C GLY A 3 13.37 -5.85 8.84
N LYS A 4 14.68 -5.98 9.10
CA LYS A 4 15.61 -6.63 8.16
C LYS A 4 15.14 -8.07 7.88
N GLY A 5 14.96 -8.39 6.59
CA GLY A 5 14.52 -9.71 6.14
C GLY A 5 13.00 -9.95 6.24
N ILE A 6 12.23 -8.93 6.64
CA ILE A 6 10.77 -8.99 6.67
C ILE A 6 10.20 -8.31 5.44
N VAL A 7 9.11 -8.89 4.91
CA VAL A 7 8.36 -8.36 3.78
C VAL A 7 7.04 -7.78 4.28
N VAL A 8 6.75 -6.54 3.91
CA VAL A 8 5.49 -5.86 4.20
C VAL A 8 4.85 -5.43 2.89
N GLU A 9 3.62 -5.85 2.65
CA GLU A 9 2.78 -5.33 1.58
C GLU A 9 2.07 -4.07 2.05
N ILE A 10 1.98 -3.04 1.21
CA ILE A 10 1.25 -1.80 1.52
C ILE A 10 0.21 -1.50 0.44
N ASP A 11 -0.91 -0.89 0.82
CA ASP A 11 -1.98 -0.53 -0.10
C ASP A 11 -2.83 0.65 0.43
N GLU A 12 -3.47 1.39 -0.49
CA GLU A 12 -4.49 2.38 -0.16
C GLU A 12 -5.89 1.95 -0.58
N ALA A 13 -6.87 2.22 0.28
CA ALA A 13 -8.27 2.10 -0.06
C ALA A 13 -9.04 3.38 0.26
N LYS A 14 -10.07 3.67 -0.54
CA LYS A 14 -11.01 4.76 -0.27
C LYS A 14 -12.33 4.19 0.23
N ILE A 15 -12.64 4.41 1.51
CA ILE A 15 -13.89 3.96 2.14
C ILE A 15 -14.90 5.10 2.10
N GLY A 16 -16.06 4.85 1.48
CA GLY A 16 -17.12 5.85 1.34
C GLY A 16 -18.48 5.21 1.16
N LYS A 17 -19.53 5.90 1.61
CA LYS A 17 -20.92 5.46 1.44
C LYS A 17 -21.42 5.90 0.08
N ARG A 18 -21.89 4.95 -0.74
CA ARG A 18 -22.57 5.26 -2.00
C ARG A 18 -23.94 5.88 -1.72
N LYS A 19 -24.32 6.92 -2.47
CA LYS A 19 -25.71 7.42 -2.45
C LYS A 19 -26.59 6.33 -3.10
N TYR A 20 -27.51 5.74 -2.35
CA TYR A 20 -28.39 4.64 -2.82
C TYR A 20 -27.67 3.39 -3.37
N ASN A 21 -26.44 3.09 -2.93
CA ASN A 21 -25.61 1.98 -3.46
C ASN A 21 -25.29 2.07 -4.97
N ARG A 22 -25.63 3.19 -5.64
CA ARG A 22 -25.44 3.42 -7.08
C ARG A 22 -24.50 4.61 -7.32
N GLY A 23 -23.73 4.56 -8.42
CA GLY A 23 -22.84 5.64 -8.84
C GLY A 23 -21.41 5.60 -8.25
N ARG A 24 -20.56 6.54 -8.71
CA ARG A 24 -19.15 6.66 -8.32
C ARG A 24 -19.01 7.03 -6.83
N LEU A 25 -17.98 6.49 -6.17
CA LEU A 25 -17.66 6.80 -4.77
C LEU A 25 -17.10 8.23 -4.65
N VAL A 26 -17.96 9.23 -4.49
CA VAL A 26 -17.55 10.65 -4.48
C VAL A 26 -17.15 11.12 -3.08
N THR A 27 -17.81 10.66 -2.01
CA THR A 27 -17.51 11.02 -0.61
C THR A 27 -16.94 9.83 0.17
N GLY A 28 -15.62 9.83 0.39
CA GLY A 28 -14.95 8.77 1.14
C GLY A 28 -13.66 9.23 1.79
N LYS A 29 -13.32 8.60 2.92
CA LYS A 29 -12.04 8.76 3.62
C LYS A 29 -11.02 7.80 3.02
N TRP A 30 -9.79 8.27 2.88
CA TRP A 30 -8.69 7.40 2.52
C TRP A 30 -8.22 6.64 3.76
N ILE A 31 -7.91 5.37 3.55
CA ILE A 31 -7.17 4.56 4.50
C ILE A 31 -5.91 4.06 3.79
N PHE A 32 -4.87 3.88 4.57
CA PHE A 32 -3.63 3.28 4.14
C PHE A 32 -3.28 2.19 5.14
N GLY A 33 -2.79 1.06 4.66
CA GLY A 33 -2.45 -0.06 5.51
C GLY A 33 -1.25 -0.82 5.00
N GLY A 34 -0.75 -1.68 5.87
CA GLY A 34 0.28 -2.64 5.50
C GLY A 34 0.11 -3.96 6.23
N PHE A 35 0.49 -5.04 5.55
CA PHE A 35 0.40 -6.41 6.01
C PHE A 35 1.79 -7.07 5.98
N GLU A 36 2.22 -7.60 7.12
CA GLU A 36 3.48 -8.31 7.28
C GLU A 36 3.31 -9.78 6.85
N ARG A 37 4.01 -10.20 5.80
CA ARG A 37 3.94 -11.57 5.30
C ARG A 37 4.46 -12.55 6.37
N GLY A 38 3.72 -13.65 6.55
CA GLY A 38 4.12 -14.77 7.41
C GLY A 38 3.82 -14.60 8.90
N THR A 39 3.49 -13.40 9.40
CA THR A 39 3.17 -13.18 10.82
C THR A 39 1.71 -12.80 11.06
N GLY A 40 0.99 -12.39 10.01
CA GLY A 40 -0.40 -11.94 10.12
C GLY A 40 -0.57 -10.56 10.77
N LYS A 41 0.53 -9.86 11.09
CA LYS A 41 0.46 -8.51 11.64
C LYS A 41 0.06 -7.53 10.55
N ALA A 42 -0.87 -6.64 10.87
CA ALA A 42 -1.30 -5.59 9.95
C ALA A 42 -1.49 -4.26 10.69
N PHE A 43 -1.41 -3.16 9.95
CA PHE A 43 -1.90 -1.86 10.40
C PHE A 43 -2.84 -1.29 9.35
N ILE A 44 -3.83 -0.52 9.80
CA ILE A 44 -4.72 0.26 8.94
C ILE A 44 -4.90 1.61 9.61
N VAL A 45 -4.60 2.69 8.89
CA VAL A 45 -4.71 4.06 9.39
C VAL A 45 -5.50 4.94 8.43
N PRO A 46 -6.39 5.81 8.93
CA PRO A 46 -7.02 6.82 8.10
C PRO A 46 -6.00 7.90 7.71
N VAL A 47 -5.97 8.24 6.44
CA VAL A 47 -5.12 9.33 5.90
C VAL A 47 -5.98 10.42 5.29
N LYS A 48 -5.54 11.67 5.42
CA LYS A 48 -6.29 12.82 4.89
C LYS A 48 -6.29 12.83 3.36
N ASN A 49 -5.17 12.45 2.76
CA ASN A 49 -4.94 12.44 1.32
C ASN A 49 -3.91 11.37 0.94
N ARG A 50 -3.83 11.10 -0.36
CA ARG A 50 -2.92 10.15 -1.00
C ARG A 50 -1.70 10.90 -1.57
N THR A 51 -1.08 11.79 -0.81
CA THR A 51 0.17 12.44 -1.26
C THR A 51 1.37 11.60 -0.86
N ALA A 52 2.45 11.67 -1.63
CA ALA A 52 3.69 10.94 -1.33
C ALA A 52 4.20 11.28 0.08
N GLU A 53 4.14 12.55 0.49
CA GLU A 53 4.55 12.98 1.82
C GLU A 53 3.72 12.32 2.94
N THR A 54 2.39 12.30 2.79
CA THR A 54 1.50 11.70 3.79
C THR A 54 1.78 10.20 3.92
N LEU A 55 1.88 9.48 2.81
CA LEU A 55 2.11 8.03 2.83
C LEU A 55 3.51 7.69 3.35
N LEU A 56 4.52 8.43 2.93
CA LEU A 56 5.89 8.25 3.40
C LEU A 56 5.99 8.49 4.91
N SER A 57 5.29 9.49 5.44
CA SER A 57 5.26 9.76 6.88
C SER A 57 4.66 8.58 7.66
N VAL A 58 3.61 7.96 7.11
CA VAL A 58 2.96 6.79 7.72
C VAL A 58 3.86 5.55 7.60
N ILE A 59 4.50 5.33 6.45
CA ILE A 59 5.45 4.23 6.24
C ILE A 59 6.58 4.31 7.27
N LYS A 60 7.21 5.48 7.43
CA LYS A 60 8.29 5.67 8.41
C LYS A 60 7.85 5.48 9.85
N GLN A 61 6.58 5.76 10.16
CA GLN A 61 6.02 5.59 11.50
C GLN A 61 5.71 4.13 11.82
N TRP A 62 5.19 3.36 10.85
CA TRP A 62 4.64 2.02 11.09
C TRP A 62 5.56 0.88 10.63
N ILE A 63 6.48 1.15 9.71
CA ILE A 63 7.38 0.16 9.10
C ILE A 63 8.82 0.44 9.52
N LEU A 64 9.47 -0.57 10.08
CA LEU A 64 10.87 -0.46 10.50
C LEU A 64 11.80 -0.26 9.29
N PRO A 65 12.91 0.46 9.42
CA PRO A 65 13.91 0.60 8.35
C PRO A 65 14.46 -0.77 7.88
N LYS A 66 14.97 -0.83 6.65
CA LYS A 66 15.50 -2.05 5.99
C LYS A 66 14.47 -3.16 5.76
N THR A 67 13.18 -2.83 5.86
CA THR A 67 12.08 -3.72 5.45
C THR A 67 12.00 -3.77 3.93
N THR A 68 11.63 -4.94 3.40
CA THR A 68 11.22 -5.06 2.00
C THR A 68 9.76 -4.69 1.88
N ILE A 69 9.48 -3.59 1.19
CA ILE A 69 8.13 -3.09 0.95
C ILE A 69 7.68 -3.53 -0.44
N ILE A 70 6.51 -4.16 -0.52
CA ILE A 70 5.81 -4.48 -1.77
C ILE A 70 4.63 -3.51 -1.90
N SER A 71 4.55 -2.76 -3.00
CA SER A 71 3.41 -1.89 -3.30
C SER A 71 2.99 -2.01 -4.76
N ASP A 72 1.85 -1.41 -5.11
CA ASP A 72 1.53 -1.13 -6.51
C ASP A 72 2.55 -0.16 -7.13
N MET A 73 2.59 -0.09 -8.46
CA MET A 73 3.57 0.70 -9.22
C MET A 73 3.27 2.22 -9.19
N TRP A 74 2.82 2.73 -8.05
CA TRP A 74 2.43 4.11 -7.93
C TRP A 74 3.63 5.02 -7.65
N ARG A 75 3.78 6.06 -8.47
CA ARG A 75 4.91 7.01 -8.48
C ARG A 75 5.22 7.67 -7.14
N ALA A 76 4.25 7.72 -6.22
CA ALA A 76 4.47 8.22 -4.87
C ALA A 76 5.53 7.41 -4.09
N TYR A 77 5.80 6.17 -4.53
CA TYR A 77 6.70 5.23 -3.88
C TYR A 77 8.13 5.20 -4.43
N ASP A 78 8.41 5.93 -5.51
CA ASP A 78 9.75 5.95 -6.14
C ASP A 78 10.85 6.41 -5.16
N CYS A 79 10.49 7.16 -4.11
CA CYS A 79 11.44 7.63 -3.09
C CYS A 79 11.79 6.58 -2.03
N LEU A 80 11.09 5.45 -1.93
CA LEU A 80 11.27 4.48 -0.83
C LEU A 80 12.68 3.90 -0.77
N ASN A 81 13.32 3.67 -1.92
CA ASN A 81 14.70 3.19 -1.99
C ASN A 81 15.70 4.20 -1.38
N ASN A 82 15.44 5.49 -1.54
CA ASN A 82 16.28 6.56 -0.97
C ASN A 82 16.08 6.71 0.55
N GLU A 83 14.98 6.17 1.08
CA GLU A 83 14.55 6.30 2.47
C GLU A 83 14.92 5.08 3.33
N GLY A 84 15.77 4.20 2.80
CA GLY A 84 16.30 3.04 3.53
C GLY A 84 15.40 1.81 3.51
N PHE A 85 14.42 1.76 2.61
CA PHE A 85 13.59 0.59 2.35
C PHE A 85 14.03 -0.12 1.08
N ILE A 86 13.74 -1.42 0.98
CA ILE A 86 13.91 -2.17 -0.27
C ILE A 86 12.54 -2.20 -0.94
N HIS A 87 12.37 -1.51 -2.06
CA HIS A 87 11.07 -1.41 -2.72
C HIS A 87 10.94 -2.39 -3.89
N LEU A 88 9.91 -3.21 -3.84
CA LEU A 88 9.46 -4.08 -4.92
C LEU A 88 8.07 -3.62 -5.38
N THR A 89 7.85 -3.59 -6.69
CA THR A 89 6.57 -3.19 -7.27
C THR A 89 5.83 -4.38 -7.85
N VAL A 90 4.51 -4.41 -7.67
CA VAL A 90 3.62 -5.35 -8.37
C VAL A 90 3.01 -4.62 -9.55
N ASN A 91 3.27 -5.13 -10.76
CA ASN A 91 2.63 -4.62 -11.96
C ASN A 91 1.27 -5.32 -12.15
N HIS A 92 0.19 -4.64 -11.77
CA HIS A 92 -1.18 -5.12 -11.96
C HIS A 92 -1.61 -5.27 -13.44
N SER A 93 -0.81 -4.81 -14.42
CA SER A 93 -1.10 -5.03 -15.84
C SER A 93 -0.74 -6.42 -16.35
N MET A 94 0.11 -7.17 -15.63
CA MET A 94 0.68 -8.42 -16.12
C MET A 94 -0.12 -9.68 -15.74
N ASN A 95 -1.05 -9.59 -14.77
CA ASN A 95 -1.72 -10.77 -14.20
C ASN A 95 -3.26 -10.66 -14.22
N PHE A 96 -3.86 -10.16 -15.30
CA PHE A 96 -5.33 -10.20 -15.42
C PHE A 96 -5.85 -11.61 -15.80
N VAL A 97 -5.03 -12.45 -16.44
CA VAL A 97 -5.26 -13.89 -16.68
C VAL A 97 -3.89 -14.59 -16.88
N ASP A 98 -3.70 -15.78 -16.32
CA ASP A 98 -2.55 -16.66 -16.61
C ASP A 98 -2.67 -17.22 -18.05
N PRO A 99 -1.69 -17.04 -18.95
CA PRO A 99 -1.77 -17.53 -20.33
C PRO A 99 -1.83 -19.05 -20.48
N GLU A 100 -1.39 -19.83 -19.48
CA GLU A 100 -1.34 -21.30 -19.58
C GLU A 100 -2.60 -21.98 -19.05
N THR A 101 -3.36 -21.32 -18.18
CA THR A 101 -4.59 -21.90 -17.60
C THR A 101 -5.83 -21.00 -17.72
N GLY A 102 -5.77 -19.97 -18.57
CA GLY A 102 -6.88 -19.06 -18.88
C GLY A 102 -7.99 -19.74 -19.68
#